data_AF-A0A2J6WGJ9-F1
#
_entry.id   AF-A0A2J6WGJ9-F1
#
_cell.length_a   1.000
_cell.length_b   1.000
_cell.length_c   1.000
_cell.angle_alpha   90.00
_cell.angle_beta   90.00
_cell.angle_gamma   90.00
#
_symmetry.space_group_name_H-M   'P 1'
#
loop_
_entity.id
_entity.type
_entity.pdbx_description
1 polymer ?
#
loop_
_entity_poly.entity_id
_entity_poly.type
_entity_poly.pdbx_seq_one_letter_code
_entity_poly.pdbx_strand_id
1 'polypeptide(L)'
;MKKLILIFSSIFFVVILFVVFNYLDKEHPIKVKVSMEGSFFRDAQFIQKKDGQLKLQLFSKEALMSDDGKLMDLRELTMFFPEKNLTVKARKGFYWIESGDLILSEGIEGFSKDYKIYGTEAYWSAKDKTLYSDNPLKIEGNRFIIEGNSGKASENLIELKKGVKAIVYSKK
;
A
#
# COMPACT_ATOMS: atom_id res chain seq x y z
N MET A 1 0.60 -21.83 64.71
CA MET A 1 1.55 -22.13 63.62
C MET A 1 0.91 -22.84 62.43
N LYS A 2 0.20 -23.97 62.60
CA LYS A 2 -0.42 -24.72 61.48
C LYS A 2 -1.43 -23.92 60.63
N LYS A 3 -2.23 -23.04 61.25
CA LYS A 3 -3.21 -22.18 60.54
C LYS A 3 -2.55 -21.09 59.68
N LEU A 4 -1.43 -20.53 60.13
CA LEU A 4 -0.67 -19.54 59.36
C LEU A 4 0.02 -20.19 58.15
N ILE A 5 0.54 -21.41 58.32
CA ILE A 5 1.15 -22.18 57.22
C ILE A 5 0.11 -22.49 56.13
N LEU A 6 -1.13 -22.84 56.50
CA LEU A 6 -2.23 -23.07 55.56
C LEU A 6 -2.61 -21.80 54.78
N ILE A 7 -2.64 -20.64 55.44
CA ILE A 7 -2.96 -19.36 54.78
C ILE A 7 -1.85 -19.00 53.79
N PHE A 8 -0.58 -19.11 54.18
CA PHE A 8 0.55 -18.85 53.28
C PHE A 8 0.57 -19.81 52.08
N SER A 9 0.29 -21.09 52.31
CA SER A 9 0.21 -22.09 51.24
C SER A 9 -0.91 -21.78 50.23
N SER A 10 -2.06 -21.29 50.70
CA SER A 10 -3.19 -20.92 49.84
C SER A 10 -2.86 -19.69 48.99
N ILE A 11 -2.27 -18.65 49.59
CA ILE A 11 -1.86 -17.44 48.87
C ILE A 11 -0.82 -17.78 47.80
N PHE A 12 0.16 -18.62 48.13
CA PHE A 12 1.19 -19.05 47.17
C PHE A 12 0.58 -19.79 45.97
N PHE A 13 -0.44 -20.63 46.21
CA PHE A 13 -1.12 -21.35 45.14
C PHE A 13 -1.90 -20.41 44.21
N VAL A 14 -2.57 -19.39 44.77
CA VAL A 14 -3.29 -18.37 43.98
C VAL A 14 -2.32 -17.54 43.13
N VAL A 15 -1.15 -17.18 43.67
CA VAL A 15 -0.11 -16.46 42.93
C VAL A 15 0.42 -17.29 41.76
N ILE A 16 0.69 -18.58 41.98
CA ILE A 16 1.13 -19.48 40.91
C ILE A 16 0.06 -19.61 39.83
N LEU A 17 -1.20 -19.81 40.21
CA LEU A 17 -2.32 -19.87 39.26
C LEU A 17 -2.41 -18.58 38.43
N PHE A 18 -2.29 -17.42 39.07
CA PHE A 18 -2.31 -16.14 38.37
C PHE A 18 -1.16 -16.00 37.37
N VAL A 19 0.05 -16.44 37.71
CA VAL A 19 1.20 -16.43 36.80
C VAL A 19 0.98 -17.38 35.61
N VAL A 20 0.47 -18.58 35.86
CA VAL A 20 0.21 -19.58 34.81
C VAL A 20 -0.88 -19.11 33.85
N PHE A 21 -1.98 -18.53 34.35
CA PHE A 21 -3.03 -17.97 33.49
C PHE A 21 -2.50 -16.82 32.62
N ASN A 22 -1.70 -15.91 33.18
CA ASN A 22 -1.07 -14.81 32.41
C ASN A 22 -0.03 -15.29 31.39
N TYR A 23 0.51 -16.50 31.56
CA TYR A 23 1.46 -17.09 30.62
C TYR A 23 0.76 -17.86 29.50
N LEU A 24 -0.37 -18.51 29.79
CA LEU A 24 -1.18 -19.23 28.80
C LEU A 24 -1.95 -18.28 27.86
N ASP A 25 -2.38 -17.11 28.34
CA ASP A 25 -3.01 -16.07 27.50
C ASP A 25 -2.02 -15.39 26.53
N LYS A 26 -0.72 -15.69 26.66
CA LYS A 26 0.28 -15.32 25.65
C LYS A 26 0.38 -16.43 24.61
N GLU A 27 -0.72 -16.64 23.88
CA GLU A 27 -0.62 -17.26 22.56
C GLU A 27 0.25 -16.32 21.71
N HIS A 28 1.56 -16.54 21.73
CA HIS A 28 2.44 -15.99 20.72
C HIS A 28 1.97 -16.61 19.41
N PRO A 29 1.41 -15.84 18.46
CA PRO A 29 1.01 -16.40 17.19
C PRO A 29 2.25 -17.05 16.61
N ILE A 30 2.19 -18.35 16.36
CA ILE A 30 3.28 -19.09 15.73
C ILE A 30 3.59 -18.32 14.46
N LYS A 31 4.74 -17.63 14.44
CA LYS A 31 5.19 -16.85 13.29
C LYS A 31 5.67 -17.85 12.24
N VAL A 32 4.74 -18.48 11.55
CA VAL A 32 5.04 -19.31 10.39
C VAL A 32 5.54 -18.37 9.30
N LYS A 33 6.85 -18.41 9.04
CA LYS A 33 7.45 -17.70 7.90
C LYS A 33 7.25 -18.56 6.66
N VAL A 34 6.17 -18.31 5.93
CA VAL A 34 5.95 -18.91 4.61
C VAL A 34 6.96 -18.28 3.65
N SER A 35 7.81 -19.11 3.03
CA SER A 35 8.62 -18.61 1.90
C SER A 35 7.69 -18.37 0.72
N MET A 36 7.81 -17.19 0.12
CA MET A 36 7.02 -16.79 -1.05
C MET A 36 7.86 -16.84 -2.34
N GLU A 37 9.13 -17.25 -2.25
CA GLU A 37 10.07 -17.31 -3.37
C GLU A 37 9.50 -18.18 -4.51
N GLY A 38 9.58 -17.66 -5.75
CA GLY A 38 9.08 -18.35 -6.95
C GLY A 38 7.56 -18.62 -6.96
N SER A 39 6.81 -18.03 -6.03
CA SER A 39 5.37 -18.29 -5.90
C SER A 39 4.54 -17.46 -6.88
N PHE A 40 3.42 -18.04 -7.31
CA PHE A 40 2.41 -17.37 -8.12
C PHE A 40 1.11 -17.24 -7.34
N PHE A 41 0.54 -16.05 -7.34
CA PHE A 41 -0.70 -15.70 -6.65
C PHE A 41 -1.73 -15.22 -7.67
N ARG A 42 -2.99 -15.62 -7.46
CA ARG A 42 -4.15 -15.07 -8.16
C ARG A 42 -4.95 -14.20 -7.20
N ASP A 43 -5.51 -13.13 -7.74
CA ASP A 43 -6.37 -12.18 -7.00
C ASP A 43 -5.68 -11.66 -5.72
N ALA A 44 -4.40 -11.30 -5.86
CA ALA A 44 -3.57 -10.83 -4.77
C ALA A 44 -4.06 -9.46 -4.28
N GLN A 45 -4.20 -9.34 -2.97
CA GLN A 45 -4.64 -8.11 -2.33
C GLN A 45 -3.65 -7.67 -1.24
N PHE A 46 -3.20 -6.43 -1.34
CA PHE A 46 -2.40 -5.77 -0.30
C PHE A 46 -3.23 -4.65 0.32
N ILE A 47 -3.29 -4.63 1.66
CA ILE A 47 -4.10 -3.68 2.42
C ILE A 47 -3.21 -2.99 3.43
N GLN A 48 -3.08 -1.66 3.32
CA GLN A 48 -2.38 -0.83 4.28
C GLN A 48 -3.39 -0.08 5.15
N LYS A 49 -3.33 -0.32 6.46
CA LYS A 49 -4.10 0.41 7.46
C LYS A 49 -3.17 1.22 8.37
N LYS A 50 -3.61 2.42 8.76
CA LYS A 50 -2.97 3.25 9.79
C LYS A 50 -4.05 3.70 10.76
N ASP A 51 -3.85 3.48 12.06
CA ASP A 51 -4.81 3.78 13.12
C ASP A 51 -6.20 3.16 12.87
N GLY A 52 -6.22 1.93 12.35
CA GLY A 52 -7.44 1.19 11.99
C GLY A 52 -8.10 1.63 10.68
N GLN A 53 -7.69 2.76 10.09
CA GLN A 53 -8.25 3.29 8.85
C GLN A 53 -7.51 2.77 7.61
N LEU A 54 -8.25 2.43 6.56
CA LEU A 54 -7.69 2.07 5.26
C LEU A 54 -7.01 3.28 4.62
N LYS A 55 -5.71 3.16 4.30
CA LYS A 55 -4.94 4.21 3.61
C LYS A 55 -4.66 3.85 2.15
N LEU A 56 -4.42 2.57 1.89
CA LEU A 56 -4.18 2.04 0.56
C LEU A 56 -4.73 0.62 0.47
N GLN A 57 -5.38 0.33 -0.64
CA GLN A 57 -5.70 -1.03 -1.06
C GLN A 57 -5.15 -1.24 -2.47
N LEU A 58 -4.29 -2.23 -2.65
CA LEU A 58 -3.81 -2.67 -3.95
C LEU A 58 -4.40 -4.05 -4.25
N PHE A 59 -4.93 -4.20 -5.45
CA PHE A 59 -5.39 -5.45 -6.01
C PHE A 59 -4.58 -5.73 -7.28
N SER A 60 -4.21 -6.99 -7.48
CA SER A 60 -3.57 -7.48 -8.69
C SER A 60 -4.21 -8.82 -9.06
N LYS A 61 -4.55 -9.00 -10.33
CA LYS A 61 -5.13 -10.27 -10.78
C LYS A 61 -4.12 -11.41 -10.73
N GLU A 62 -2.87 -11.11 -11.09
CA GLU A 62 -1.76 -12.04 -10.97
C GLU A 62 -0.61 -11.35 -10.25
N ALA A 63 0.08 -12.09 -9.39
CA ALA A 63 1.33 -11.65 -8.78
C ALA A 63 2.35 -12.80 -8.82
N LEU A 64 3.53 -12.54 -9.38
CA LEU A 64 4.64 -13.48 -9.44
C LEU A 64 5.74 -12.97 -8.55
N MET A 65 6.13 -13.75 -7.54
CA MET A 65 7.32 -13.48 -6.76
C MET A 65 8.55 -13.99 -7.50
N SER A 66 9.61 -13.20 -7.54
CA SER A 66 10.92 -13.65 -8.00
C SER A 66 11.47 -14.79 -7.14
N ASP A 67 12.41 -15.56 -7.70
CA ASP A 67 13.05 -16.68 -7.01
C ASP A 67 13.86 -16.23 -5.78
N ASP A 68 14.33 -14.97 -5.77
CA ASP A 68 15.02 -14.38 -4.63
C ASP A 68 14.09 -13.71 -3.61
N GLY A 69 12.77 -13.70 -3.88
CA GLY A 69 11.75 -13.16 -2.98
C GLY A 69 11.77 -11.64 -2.82
N LYS A 70 12.49 -10.90 -3.68
CA LYS A 70 12.68 -9.44 -3.53
C LYS A 70 11.74 -8.60 -4.40
N LEU A 71 11.32 -9.16 -5.52
CA LEU A 71 10.54 -8.47 -6.54
C LEU A 71 9.23 -9.21 -6.78
N MET A 72 8.16 -8.44 -6.88
CA MET A 72 6.85 -8.95 -7.28
C MET A 72 6.43 -8.32 -8.61
N ASP A 73 6.26 -9.14 -9.65
CA ASP A 73 5.63 -8.75 -10.93
C ASP A 73 4.12 -8.86 -10.77
N LEU A 74 3.44 -7.74 -10.96
CA LEU A 74 2.00 -7.56 -10.75
C LEU A 74 1.33 -7.31 -12.09
N ARG A 75 0.17 -7.93 -12.33
CA ARG A 75 -0.62 -7.76 -13.56
C ARG A 75 -2.06 -7.37 -13.29
N GLU A 76 -2.58 -6.48 -14.12
CA GLU A 76 -3.91 -5.89 -14.00
C GLU A 76 -4.14 -5.29 -12.61
N LEU A 77 -3.34 -4.28 -12.28
CA LEU A 77 -3.34 -3.64 -10.97
C LEU A 77 -4.48 -2.62 -10.83
N THR A 78 -5.07 -2.59 -9.65
CA THR A 78 -5.94 -1.51 -9.20
C THR A 78 -5.52 -1.08 -7.80
N MET A 79 -5.17 0.19 -7.62
CA MET A 79 -4.88 0.80 -6.34
C MET A 79 -5.99 1.78 -5.97
N PHE A 80 -6.43 1.74 -4.71
CA PHE A 80 -7.44 2.63 -4.17
C PHE A 80 -6.88 3.40 -2.97
N PHE A 81 -7.00 4.73 -3.03
CA PHE A 81 -6.61 5.68 -2.01
C PHE A 81 -7.88 6.35 -1.46
N PRO A 82 -8.46 5.86 -0.35
CA PRO A 82 -9.77 6.32 0.13
C PRO A 82 -9.79 7.80 0.49
N GLU A 83 -8.75 8.31 1.14
CA GLU A 83 -8.67 9.71 1.58
C GLU A 83 -8.71 10.71 0.44
N LYS A 84 -8.17 10.31 -0.72
CA LYS A 84 -8.14 11.13 -1.94
C LYS A 84 -9.29 10.81 -2.89
N ASN A 85 -10.13 9.83 -2.55
CA ASN A 85 -11.12 9.25 -3.46
C ASN A 85 -10.51 9.01 -4.85
N LEU A 86 -9.34 8.38 -4.89
CA LEU A 86 -8.54 8.19 -6.10
C LEU A 86 -8.33 6.69 -6.33
N THR A 87 -8.67 6.24 -7.52
CA THR A 87 -8.37 4.88 -8.01
C THR A 87 -7.37 4.96 -9.13
N VAL A 88 -6.27 4.21 -9.05
CA VAL A 88 -5.25 4.12 -10.09
C VAL A 88 -5.26 2.71 -10.67
N LYS A 89 -5.30 2.60 -11.98
CA LYS A 89 -5.19 1.33 -12.70
C LYS A 89 -3.93 1.30 -13.54
N ALA A 90 -3.29 0.13 -13.60
CA ALA A 90 -2.17 -0.12 -14.49
C ALA A 90 -2.21 -1.56 -14.99
N ARG A 91 -1.68 -1.82 -16.20
CA ARG A 91 -1.64 -3.19 -16.72
C ARG A 91 -0.52 -4.00 -16.09
N LYS A 92 0.59 -3.35 -15.76
CA LYS A 92 1.78 -4.00 -15.20
C LYS A 92 2.38 -3.18 -14.08
N GLY A 93 2.95 -3.86 -13.10
CA GLY A 93 3.67 -3.22 -12.01
C GLY A 93 4.77 -4.09 -11.43
N PHE A 94 5.76 -3.45 -10.84
CA PHE A 94 6.89 -4.11 -10.20
C PHE A 94 7.05 -3.54 -8.81
N TYR A 95 6.90 -4.39 -7.79
CA TYR A 95 7.01 -4.00 -6.40
C TYR A 95 8.25 -4.61 -5.76
N TRP A 96 9.13 -3.76 -5.24
CA TRP A 96 10.30 -4.17 -4.48
C TRP A 96 9.94 -4.26 -3.00
N ILE A 97 10.01 -5.46 -2.45
CA ILE A 97 9.52 -5.75 -1.09
C ILE A 97 10.37 -5.06 -0.03
N GLU A 98 11.68 -5.02 -0.22
CA GLU A 98 12.63 -4.44 0.74
C GLU A 98 12.54 -2.91 0.79
N SER A 99 12.49 -2.24 -0.37
CA SER A 99 12.43 -0.78 -0.42
C SER A 99 11.01 -0.23 -0.31
N GLY A 100 10.00 -1.01 -0.72
CA GLY A 100 8.61 -0.57 -0.88
C GLY A 100 8.38 0.24 -2.17
N ASP A 101 9.37 0.29 -3.06
CA ASP A 101 9.23 1.00 -4.33
C ASP A 101 8.32 0.26 -5.30
N LEU A 102 7.62 1.03 -6.13
CA LEU A 102 6.66 0.50 -7.09
C LEU A 102 6.81 1.18 -8.44
N ILE A 103 6.99 0.40 -9.50
CA ILE A 103 6.84 0.89 -10.87
C ILE A 103 5.47 0.46 -11.38
N LEU A 104 4.78 1.36 -12.06
CA LEU A 104 3.56 1.11 -12.82
C LEU A 104 3.88 1.37 -14.28
N SER A 105 3.45 0.49 -15.17
CA SER A 105 3.76 0.57 -16.60
C SER A 105 2.62 0.02 -17.47
N GLU A 106 2.79 0.16 -18.78
CA GLU A 106 1.83 -0.29 -19.80
C GLU A 106 0.46 0.39 -19.70
N GLY A 107 0.49 1.69 -19.37
CA GLY A 107 -0.69 2.54 -19.27
C GLY A 107 -1.15 2.69 -17.82
N ILE A 108 -1.38 3.94 -17.42
CA ILE A 108 -1.79 4.34 -16.09
C ILE A 108 -3.01 5.23 -16.24
N GLU A 109 -4.08 4.84 -15.56
CA GLU A 109 -5.33 5.60 -15.49
C GLU A 109 -5.68 5.88 -14.04
N GLY A 110 -5.64 7.16 -13.66
CA GLY A 110 -6.13 7.65 -12.38
C GLY A 110 -7.55 8.19 -12.52
N PHE A 111 -8.41 7.84 -11.57
CA PHE A 111 -9.81 8.26 -11.52
C PHE A 111 -10.11 8.87 -10.16
N SER A 112 -10.50 10.14 -10.16
CA SER A 112 -11.13 10.80 -9.02
C SER A 112 -12.51 11.32 -9.42
N LYS A 113 -13.22 11.92 -8.48
CA LYS A 113 -14.53 12.54 -8.73
C LYS A 113 -14.42 13.74 -9.70
N ASP A 114 -13.33 14.50 -9.59
CA ASP A 114 -13.21 15.80 -10.25
C ASP A 114 -12.28 15.78 -11.48
N TYR A 115 -11.45 14.75 -11.61
CA TYR A 115 -10.47 14.63 -12.68
C TYR A 115 -10.05 13.18 -12.97
N LYS A 116 -9.48 12.98 -14.15
CA LYS A 116 -8.79 11.77 -14.58
C LYS A 116 -7.32 12.07 -14.86
N ILE A 117 -6.45 11.09 -14.63
CA ILE A 117 -5.02 11.16 -14.92
C ILE A 117 -4.70 10.07 -15.94
N TYR A 118 -3.91 10.40 -16.95
CA TYR A 118 -3.41 9.47 -17.95
C TYR A 118 -1.89 9.57 -18.00
N GLY A 119 -1.22 8.42 -18.02
CA GLY A 119 0.22 8.32 -18.18
C GLY A 119 0.62 6.95 -18.73
N THR A 120 1.86 6.78 -19.14
CA THR A 120 2.37 5.48 -19.62
C THR A 120 3.11 4.72 -18.52
N GLU A 121 3.86 5.44 -17.70
CA GLU A 121 4.71 4.87 -16.64
C GLU A 121 4.81 5.86 -15.47
N ALA A 122 4.91 5.31 -14.26
CA ALA A 122 5.16 6.08 -13.04
C ALA A 122 5.94 5.22 -12.04
N TYR A 123 6.80 5.88 -11.27
CA TYR A 123 7.65 5.27 -10.25
C TYR A 123 7.35 5.89 -8.89
N TRP A 124 6.96 5.06 -7.92
CA TRP A 124 6.81 5.45 -6.53
C TRP A 124 8.10 5.16 -5.78
N SER A 125 8.69 6.22 -5.22
CA SER A 125 9.76 6.14 -4.23
C SER A 125 9.14 6.09 -2.85
N ALA A 126 9.26 4.96 -2.15
CA ALA A 126 8.78 4.85 -0.77
C ALA A 126 9.60 5.72 0.18
N LYS A 127 10.90 5.89 -0.11
CA LYS A 127 11.81 6.77 0.63
C LYS A 127 11.35 8.22 0.60
N ASP A 128 11.02 8.72 -0.59
CA ASP A 128 10.63 10.13 -0.79
C ASP A 128 9.13 10.35 -0.65
N LYS A 129 8.35 9.27 -0.49
CA LYS A 129 6.88 9.26 -0.49
C LYS A 129 6.31 10.05 -1.66
N THR A 130 6.93 9.89 -2.83
CA THR A 130 6.66 10.69 -4.02
C THR A 130 6.55 9.78 -5.22
N LEU A 131 5.52 10.01 -6.03
CA LEU A 131 5.34 9.40 -7.33
C LEU A 131 6.03 10.28 -8.38
N TYR A 132 6.80 9.69 -9.26
CA TYR A 132 7.51 10.35 -10.35
C TYR A 132 7.04 9.78 -11.68
N SER A 133 7.13 10.58 -12.72
CA SER A 133 7.05 10.11 -14.09
C SER A 133 7.97 10.95 -14.95
N ASP A 134 8.86 10.30 -15.67
CA ASP A 134 9.69 10.93 -16.70
C ASP A 134 9.05 10.86 -18.09
N ASN A 135 7.80 10.39 -18.15
CA ASN A 135 7.01 10.23 -19.36
C ASN A 135 5.86 11.25 -19.43
N PRO A 136 5.25 11.43 -20.62
CA PRO A 136 4.10 12.31 -20.76
C PRO A 136 2.91 11.92 -19.88
N LEU A 137 2.30 12.95 -19.28
CA LEU A 137 1.15 12.87 -18.39
C LEU A 137 0.09 13.84 -18.85
N LYS A 138 -1.18 13.45 -18.73
CA LYS A 138 -2.35 14.31 -18.95
C LYS A 138 -3.29 14.23 -17.76
N ILE A 139 -3.72 15.38 -17.26
CA ILE A 139 -4.75 15.52 -16.25
C ILE A 139 -5.95 16.18 -16.91
N GLU A 140 -7.10 15.51 -16.85
CA GLU A 140 -8.34 15.96 -17.46
C GLU A 140 -9.41 16.14 -16.38
N GLY A 141 -9.75 17.38 -16.09
CA GLY A 141 -10.88 17.75 -15.24
C GLY A 141 -12.06 18.23 -16.08
N ASN A 142 -13.20 18.46 -15.41
CA ASN A 142 -14.43 18.90 -16.10
C ASN A 142 -14.31 20.22 -16.88
N ARG A 143 -13.33 21.08 -16.54
CA ARG A 143 -13.14 22.40 -17.17
C ARG A 143 -11.69 22.70 -17.52
N PHE A 144 -10.81 21.71 -17.43
CA PHE A 144 -9.42 21.94 -17.74
C PHE A 144 -8.76 20.66 -18.25
N ILE A 145 -7.76 20.85 -19.09
CA ILE A 145 -6.81 19.80 -19.48
C ILE A 145 -5.43 20.37 -19.22
N ILE A 146 -4.59 19.61 -18.50
CA ILE A 146 -3.19 19.97 -18.29
C ILE A 146 -2.33 18.80 -18.75
N GLU A 147 -1.36 19.09 -19.60
CA GLU A 147 -0.41 18.12 -20.15
C GLU A 147 1.01 18.53 -19.77
N GLY A 148 1.90 17.57 -19.57
CA GLY A 148 3.33 17.79 -19.38
C GLY A 148 4.13 16.55 -19.74
N ASN A 149 5.41 16.71 -20.04
CA ASN A 149 6.27 15.59 -20.47
C ASN A 149 6.96 14.86 -19.32
N SER A 150 6.75 15.32 -18.09
CA SER A 150 7.21 14.68 -16.86
C SER A 150 6.41 15.25 -15.69
N GLY A 151 6.43 14.58 -14.55
CA GLY A 151 5.82 15.12 -13.34
C GLY A 151 6.23 14.40 -12.07
N LYS A 152 5.85 14.99 -10.94
CA LYS A 152 5.89 14.32 -9.65
C LYS A 152 4.64 14.64 -8.85
N ALA A 153 4.20 13.71 -8.02
CA ALA A 153 3.09 13.87 -7.12
C ALA A 153 3.51 13.47 -5.70
N SER A 154 3.37 14.40 -4.76
CA SER A 154 3.49 14.16 -3.33
C SER A 154 2.11 14.13 -2.68
N GLU A 155 2.06 14.09 -1.35
CA GLU A 155 0.81 14.07 -0.59
C GLU A 155 -0.15 15.21 -0.98
N ASN A 156 0.37 16.43 -1.17
CA ASN A 156 -0.44 17.63 -1.32
C ASN A 156 -0.25 18.37 -2.65
N LEU A 157 0.66 17.91 -3.50
CA LEU A 157 1.03 18.64 -4.71
C LEU A 157 1.29 17.70 -5.87
N ILE A 158 0.74 18.05 -7.04
CA ILE A 158 1.11 17.47 -8.33
C ILE A 158 1.81 18.55 -9.13
N GLU A 159 3.06 18.30 -9.51
CA GLU A 159 3.85 19.17 -10.38
C GLU A 159 4.00 18.49 -11.75
N LEU A 160 3.55 19.16 -12.80
CA LEU A 160 3.89 18.81 -14.18
C LEU A 160 5.04 19.69 -14.65
N LYS A 161 5.97 19.10 -15.41
CA LYS A 161 7.21 19.74 -15.87
C LYS A 161 7.45 19.43 -17.34
N LYS A 162 8.24 20.30 -17.99
CA LYS A 162 8.68 20.22 -19.39
C LYS A 162 7.52 20.25 -20.40
N GLY A 163 7.42 21.34 -21.16
CA GLY A 163 6.42 21.47 -22.23
C GLY A 163 4.98 21.49 -21.70
N VAL A 164 4.75 22.10 -20.53
CA VAL A 164 3.43 22.12 -19.90
C VAL A 164 2.45 22.93 -20.74
N LYS A 165 1.30 22.33 -21.05
CA LYS A 165 0.18 22.98 -21.74
C LYS A 165 -1.05 22.89 -20.87
N ALA A 166 -1.77 24.00 -20.71
CA ALA A 166 -3.01 24.06 -19.97
C ALA A 166 -4.10 24.68 -20.84
N ILE A 167 -5.24 24.00 -20.94
CA ILE A 167 -6.46 24.48 -21.59
C ILE A 167 -7.51 24.62 -20.50
N VAL A 168 -8.15 25.78 -20.40
CA VAL A 168 -9.21 26.04 -19.42
C VAL A 168 -10.46 26.51 -20.16
N TYR A 169 -11.58 25.85 -19.91
CA TYR A 169 -12.86 26.17 -20.53
C TYR A 169 -13.67 27.11 -19.64
N SER A 170 -14.21 28.19 -20.22
CA SER A 170 -15.14 29.07 -19.52
C SER A 170 -16.47 28.36 -19.26
N LYS A 171 -17.17 28.73 -18.18
CA LYS A 171 -18.59 28.40 -18.05
C LYS A 171 -19.35 29.08 -19.20
N LYS A 172 -20.25 28.35 -19.86
CA LYS A 172 -21.34 28.96 -20.63
C LYS A 172 -22.32 29.61 -19.66
#